data_AF-A0A9D1Z3B2-F1
#
_entry.id   AF-A0A9D1Z3B2-F1
#
_cell.length_a   1.000
_cell.length_b   1.000
_cell.length_c   1.000
_cell.angle_alpha   90.00
_cell.angle_beta   90.00
_cell.angle_gamma   90.00
#
_symmetry.space_group_name_H-M   'P 1'
#
loop_
_entity.id
_entity.type
_entity.pdbx_description
1 polymer ?
#
loop_
_entity_poly.entity_id
_entity_poly.type
_entity_poly.pdbx_seq_one_letter_code
_entity_poly.pdbx_strand_id
1 'polypeptide(L)'
;MYIGQMGTNPWLKTSWLNRAGFQQISKNMSNTLPKEHTQQQTKSVSTDRFQLSSSYPRFPNQMKILETPEATQVNATLVAADLRPASEKAYTEEDALMNQYMKQYRLSFVKEGDSYVLDPSKPVKLMTEGQVSQESLDAFRAELEANGLGDEIDWRGVQEDFARMDIRFDNAERFETKADYLASRYAVLKDRIQTQYTGEKLEQEMQKLDGLYTKAKEDMADSYTANIGGFYEEMGQAGVSEEMRESVLAAIDSKADEYSAYLAENDIYADITGPSRQWLKQDDGYMAAKLRERAAASSADGTNTQMVSQQALFSADDLSFAAIYAKGLSEQIKHPDWDVKEPVESDSALGKYLAEQYRSLTDGMEQADISNEMSRILKDSFEPFIDKFLDALNQKIDHNRERVAEKSWLSGFIRTEYINREEVYRAFAMAQS
;
A
#
# COMPACT_ATOMS: atom_id res chain seq x y z
N MET A 1 19.09 24.41 -14.71
CA MET A 1 17.71 24.01 -15.02
C MET A 1 17.55 22.61 -14.48
N TYR A 2 17.20 22.51 -13.20
CA TYR A 2 17.12 21.27 -12.44
C TYR A 2 15.63 20.94 -12.32
N ILE A 3 15.23 19.78 -12.82
CA ILE A 3 13.88 19.23 -12.65
C ILE A 3 13.91 18.45 -11.34
N GLY A 4 13.20 18.94 -10.32
CA GLY A 4 13.13 18.34 -8.99
C GLY A 4 12.39 17.00 -9.04
N GLN A 5 13.04 15.96 -8.50
CA GLN A 5 12.42 14.66 -8.25
C GLN A 5 11.34 14.83 -7.17
N MET A 6 10.13 14.37 -7.49
CA MET A 6 9.02 14.22 -6.53
C MET A 6 9.45 13.32 -5.36
N GLY A 7 8.96 13.65 -4.16
CA GLY A 7 9.35 13.12 -2.87
C GLY A 7 9.58 11.61 -2.83
N THR A 8 10.84 11.21 -2.99
CA THR A 8 11.33 9.94 -2.46
C THR A 8 11.63 10.16 -0.99
N ASN A 9 10.89 9.47 -0.10
CA ASN A 9 11.19 9.43 1.32
C ASN A 9 12.71 9.14 1.51
N PRO A 10 13.51 10.02 2.14
CA PRO A 10 14.97 9.88 2.22
C PRO A 10 15.42 8.53 2.82
N TRP A 11 14.54 7.92 3.62
CA TRP A 11 14.74 6.63 4.29
C TRP A 11 14.69 5.40 3.38
N LEU A 12 14.09 5.49 2.18
CA LEU A 12 14.11 4.37 1.22
C LEU A 12 15.43 4.27 0.45
N LYS A 13 16.27 5.31 0.51
CA LYS A 13 17.60 5.33 -0.12
C LYS A 13 18.75 5.07 0.86
N THR A 14 18.47 4.93 2.17
CA THR A 14 19.52 4.56 3.13
C THR A 14 19.89 3.10 2.96
N SER A 15 21.18 2.90 2.81
CA SER A 15 21.89 1.70 2.37
C SER A 15 21.83 0.50 3.33
N TRP A 16 21.00 0.52 4.38
CA TRP A 16 20.99 -0.50 5.42
C TRP A 16 20.24 -1.78 5.01
N LEU A 17 19.07 -1.66 4.36
CA LEU A 17 18.36 -2.81 3.77
C LEU A 17 19.15 -3.49 2.62
N ASN A 18 20.02 -2.74 1.93
CA ASN A 18 20.90 -3.27 0.89
C ASN A 18 22.22 -3.84 1.41
N ARG A 19 22.67 -3.45 2.61
CA ARG A 19 23.94 -3.93 3.20
C ARG A 19 23.76 -5.17 4.08
N ALA A 20 22.60 -5.37 4.69
CA ALA A 20 22.26 -6.62 5.38
C ALA A 20 21.71 -7.65 4.37
N GLY A 21 22.59 -8.31 3.61
CA GLY A 21 22.32 -9.64 3.01
C GLY A 21 21.30 -9.76 1.86
N PHE A 22 20.57 -8.73 1.43
CA PHE A 22 19.53 -8.90 0.41
C PHE A 22 20.03 -9.04 -1.05
N GLN A 23 21.32 -8.80 -1.34
CA GLN A 23 21.83 -8.86 -2.72
C GLN A 23 22.13 -10.28 -3.25
N GLN A 24 22.09 -11.32 -2.42
CA GLN A 24 22.49 -12.67 -2.85
C GLN A 24 21.32 -13.56 -3.31
N ILE A 25 20.07 -13.20 -2.95
CA ILE A 25 18.88 -14.00 -3.29
C ILE A 25 18.29 -13.60 -4.66
N SER A 26 18.47 -12.34 -5.10
CA SER A 26 17.91 -11.86 -6.38
C SER A 26 18.64 -12.33 -7.64
N LYS A 27 19.84 -12.92 -7.52
CA LYS A 27 20.64 -13.36 -8.69
C LYS A 27 20.35 -14.79 -9.17
N ASN A 28 19.62 -15.62 -8.40
CA ASN A 28 19.41 -17.02 -8.74
C ASN A 28 17.99 -17.38 -9.24
N MET A 29 17.11 -16.40 -9.48
CA MET A 29 15.77 -16.63 -10.06
C MET A 29 15.56 -16.08 -11.48
N SER A 30 16.61 -15.64 -12.17
CA SER A 30 16.50 -15.08 -13.52
C SER A 30 16.91 -16.03 -14.66
N ASN A 31 16.87 -17.36 -14.45
CA ASN A 31 17.17 -18.31 -15.52
C ASN A 31 16.29 -19.56 -15.49
N THR A 32 14.99 -19.39 -15.72
CA THR A 32 14.13 -20.43 -16.33
C THR A 32 12.92 -19.77 -16.99
N LEU A 33 13.12 -19.21 -18.18
CA LEU A 33 12.03 -18.93 -19.13
C LEU A 33 11.73 -20.21 -19.93
N PRO A 34 10.49 -20.71 -20.00
CA PRO A 34 10.09 -21.68 -21.00
C PRO A 34 10.07 -21.01 -22.38
N LYS A 35 10.66 -21.69 -23.38
CA LYS A 35 10.62 -21.27 -24.79
C LYS A 35 9.20 -21.41 -25.33
N GLU A 36 8.68 -20.35 -25.93
CA GLU A 36 7.43 -20.35 -26.68
C GLU A 36 7.52 -21.27 -27.91
N HIS A 37 6.53 -22.17 -28.04
CA HIS A 37 6.24 -22.85 -29.29
C HIS A 37 5.26 -22.00 -30.10
N THR A 38 5.67 -21.63 -31.30
CA THR A 38 4.84 -20.94 -32.30
C THR A 38 3.73 -21.87 -32.77
N GLN A 39 2.47 -21.48 -32.59
CA GLN A 39 1.35 -22.08 -33.32
C GLN A 39 0.50 -20.97 -33.95
N GLN A 40 0.53 -20.91 -35.27
CA GLN A 40 -0.36 -20.10 -36.10
C GLN A 40 -1.76 -20.71 -36.08
N GLN A 41 -2.81 -19.90 -35.93
CA GLN A 41 -4.09 -20.18 -36.60
C GLN A 41 -5.00 -18.94 -36.75
N THR A 42 -5.06 -18.49 -38.01
CA THR A 42 -6.20 -17.98 -38.81
C THR A 42 -7.41 -17.30 -38.18
N LYS A 43 -7.64 -16.07 -38.66
CA LYS A 43 -8.89 -15.28 -38.61
C LYS A 43 -10.11 -16.03 -39.18
N SER A 44 -11.28 -15.79 -38.59
CA SER A 44 -12.54 -15.73 -39.33
C SER A 44 -13.44 -14.63 -38.75
N VAL A 45 -13.99 -13.82 -39.66
CA VAL A 45 -14.89 -12.70 -39.41
C VAL A 45 -16.32 -13.24 -39.58
N SER A 46 -17.21 -12.98 -38.64
CA SER A 46 -18.66 -13.07 -38.87
C SER A 46 -19.36 -11.88 -38.25
N THR A 47 -19.75 -10.96 -39.13
CA THR A 47 -20.66 -9.86 -38.88
C THR A 47 -22.08 -10.42 -38.78
N ASP A 48 -22.80 -10.20 -37.67
CA ASP A 48 -24.27 -10.21 -37.72
C ASP A 48 -24.86 -9.24 -36.69
N ARG A 49 -25.59 -8.26 -37.22
CA ARG A 49 -26.35 -7.24 -36.47
C ARG A 49 -27.67 -7.85 -36.00
N PHE A 50 -28.03 -7.61 -34.74
CA PHE A 50 -29.42 -7.64 -34.30
C PHE A 50 -29.75 -6.39 -33.49
N GLN A 51 -30.62 -5.55 -34.06
CA GLN A 51 -31.35 -4.49 -33.34
C GLN A 51 -32.53 -5.12 -32.62
N LEU A 52 -32.80 -4.73 -31.36
CA LEU A 52 -34.15 -4.75 -30.80
C LEU A 52 -34.30 -3.68 -29.71
N SER A 53 -35.32 -2.85 -29.90
CA SER A 53 -35.78 -1.79 -29.01
C SER A 53 -36.48 -2.35 -27.77
N SER A 54 -36.30 -1.73 -26.61
CA SER A 54 -37.42 -1.53 -25.68
C SER A 54 -37.18 -0.34 -24.75
N SER A 55 -38.23 0.47 -24.65
CA SER A 55 -38.33 1.71 -23.89
C SER A 55 -38.55 1.41 -22.41
N TYR A 56 -37.68 1.92 -21.53
CA TYR A 56 -37.92 1.97 -20.09
C TYR A 56 -37.58 3.38 -19.53
N PRO A 57 -38.18 3.78 -18.39
CA PRO A 57 -38.16 5.16 -17.90
C PRO A 57 -36.74 5.60 -17.51
N ARG A 58 -36.32 6.78 -17.99
CA ARG A 58 -35.01 7.37 -17.67
C ARG A 58 -35.01 7.91 -16.24
N PHE A 59 -34.05 7.47 -15.43
CA PHE A 59 -33.61 8.19 -14.24
C PHE A 59 -32.66 9.34 -14.66
N PRO A 60 -32.59 10.48 -13.94
CA PRO A 60 -31.94 11.68 -14.45
C PRO A 60 -30.40 11.63 -14.57
N ASN A 61 -29.71 10.66 -13.97
CA ASN A 61 -28.23 10.59 -13.96
C ASN A 61 -27.68 9.31 -14.62
N GLN A 62 -28.11 9.00 -15.85
CA GLN A 62 -27.35 8.06 -16.69
C GLN A 62 -26.38 8.84 -17.58
N MET A 63 -25.08 8.64 -17.36
CA MET A 63 -24.06 9.00 -18.34
C MET A 63 -24.40 8.38 -19.69
N LYS A 64 -24.30 9.19 -20.74
CA LYS A 64 -24.58 8.80 -22.12
C LYS A 64 -23.51 7.79 -22.54
N ILE A 65 -23.91 6.57 -22.88
CA ILE A 65 -22.99 5.53 -23.39
C ILE A 65 -22.53 5.98 -24.79
N LEU A 66 -21.24 6.31 -24.94
CA LEU A 66 -20.67 6.78 -26.20
C LEU A 66 -20.28 5.65 -27.16
N GLU A 67 -19.97 4.46 -26.65
CA GLU A 67 -19.59 3.30 -27.49
C GLU A 67 -20.32 2.03 -27.06
N THR A 68 -20.58 1.15 -28.04
CA THR A 68 -21.07 -0.20 -27.80
C THR A 68 -19.83 -1.08 -27.60
N PRO A 69 -19.52 -1.56 -26.38
CA PRO A 69 -18.24 -2.24 -26.14
C PRO A 69 -18.25 -3.65 -26.77
N GLU A 70 -17.26 -3.94 -27.61
CA GLU A 70 -16.95 -5.32 -28.00
C GLU A 70 -16.19 -6.00 -26.85
N ALA A 71 -16.81 -7.01 -26.24
CA ALA A 71 -16.20 -7.77 -25.16
C ALA A 71 -15.05 -8.64 -25.70
N THR A 72 -13.80 -8.30 -25.35
CA THR A 72 -12.63 -9.14 -25.63
C THR A 72 -12.24 -9.90 -24.36
N GLN A 73 -11.95 -11.21 -24.48
CA GLN A 73 -11.41 -11.99 -23.35
C GLN A 73 -10.07 -11.42 -22.89
N VAL A 74 -9.96 -11.07 -21.61
CA VAL A 74 -8.73 -10.52 -21.00
C VAL A 74 -8.00 -11.63 -20.24
N ASN A 75 -6.68 -11.70 -20.42
CA ASN A 75 -5.81 -12.61 -19.70
C ASN A 75 -5.66 -12.12 -18.24
N ALA A 76 -5.91 -12.99 -17.24
CA ALA A 76 -6.04 -12.62 -15.82
C ALA A 76 -4.81 -11.91 -15.23
N THR A 77 -3.63 -12.09 -15.82
CA THR A 77 -2.37 -11.46 -15.39
C THR A 77 -2.30 -9.95 -15.64
N LEU A 78 -3.10 -9.41 -16.58
CA LEU A 78 -3.13 -7.97 -16.87
C LEU A 78 -3.93 -7.16 -15.85
N VAL A 79 -4.82 -7.82 -15.10
CA VAL A 79 -5.70 -7.18 -14.11
C VAL A 79 -4.95 -6.82 -12.82
N ALA A 80 -3.80 -7.45 -12.55
CA ALA A 80 -3.05 -7.23 -11.31
C ALA A 80 -2.10 -6.02 -11.34
N ALA A 81 -1.74 -5.49 -12.52
CA ALA A 81 -0.66 -4.51 -12.65
C ALA A 81 -1.05 -3.07 -12.28
N ASP A 82 -2.34 -2.72 -12.32
CA ASP A 82 -2.79 -1.33 -12.11
C ASP A 82 -4.10 -1.16 -11.33
N LEU A 83 -4.29 -1.97 -10.28
CA LEU A 83 -5.40 -1.82 -9.33
C LEU A 83 -4.98 -1.05 -8.06
N ARG A 84 -3.85 -0.34 -8.12
CA ARG A 84 -3.40 0.46 -6.99
C ARG A 84 -4.30 1.69 -6.86
N PRO A 85 -4.90 1.94 -5.68
CA PRO A 85 -5.66 3.17 -5.49
C PRO A 85 -4.80 4.39 -5.82
N ALA A 86 -5.43 5.48 -6.24
CA ALA A 86 -4.80 6.78 -6.54
C ALA A 86 -3.81 7.27 -5.46
N SER A 87 -3.96 6.73 -4.25
CA SER A 87 -3.08 6.88 -3.09
C SER A 87 -1.64 6.44 -3.27
N GLU A 88 -1.36 5.55 -4.23
CA GLU A 88 -0.10 4.80 -4.27
C GLU A 88 0.83 5.22 -5.42
N LYS A 89 0.51 6.32 -6.11
CA LYS A 89 1.28 6.90 -7.22
C LYS A 89 1.15 8.43 -7.21
N ALA A 90 2.07 9.13 -7.89
CA ALA A 90 1.81 10.52 -8.26
C ALA A 90 0.55 10.55 -9.14
N TYR A 91 -0.45 11.34 -8.76
CA TYR A 91 -1.75 11.33 -9.40
C TYR A 91 -1.92 12.58 -10.27
N THR A 92 -1.87 12.37 -11.58
CA THR A 92 -1.84 13.42 -12.61
C THR A 92 -3.24 13.75 -13.13
N GLU A 93 -3.33 14.76 -14.01
CA GLU A 93 -4.59 15.08 -14.71
C GLU A 93 -5.02 13.91 -15.63
N GLU A 94 -4.04 13.24 -16.25
CA GLU A 94 -4.25 12.04 -17.06
C GLU A 94 -4.77 10.87 -16.22
N ASP A 95 -4.24 10.67 -15.02
CA ASP A 95 -4.72 9.62 -14.11
C ASP A 95 -6.14 9.91 -13.63
N ALA A 96 -6.47 11.18 -13.34
CA ALA A 96 -7.82 11.60 -13.02
C ALA A 96 -8.78 11.33 -14.19
N LEU A 97 -8.38 11.69 -15.42
CA LEU A 97 -9.19 11.46 -16.62
C LEU A 97 -9.44 9.96 -16.84
N MET A 98 -8.37 9.15 -16.75
CA MET A 98 -8.47 7.70 -16.88
C MET A 98 -9.36 7.13 -15.78
N ASN A 99 -9.16 7.52 -14.52
CA ASN A 99 -9.98 7.04 -13.41
C ASN A 99 -11.47 7.31 -13.65
N GLN A 100 -11.82 8.55 -14.02
CA GLN A 100 -13.20 8.94 -14.34
C GLN A 100 -13.75 8.16 -15.52
N TYR A 101 -12.94 7.96 -16.57
CA TYR A 101 -13.31 7.14 -17.72
C TYR A 101 -13.52 5.67 -17.35
N MET A 102 -12.79 5.14 -16.38
CA MET A 102 -12.89 3.74 -15.97
C MET A 102 -14.11 3.46 -15.08
N LYS A 103 -14.74 4.49 -14.50
CA LYS A 103 -15.93 4.32 -13.64
C LYS A 103 -17.13 3.71 -14.36
N GLN A 104 -17.27 3.94 -15.67
CA GLN A 104 -18.33 3.34 -16.51
C GLN A 104 -18.15 1.81 -16.72
N TYR A 105 -16.98 1.27 -16.37
CA TYR A 105 -16.66 -0.17 -16.44
C TYR A 105 -16.64 -0.84 -15.06
N ARG A 106 -17.08 -0.16 -13.99
CA ARG A 106 -17.16 -0.76 -12.66
C ARG A 106 -18.17 -1.90 -12.63
N LEU A 107 -17.68 -3.09 -12.29
CA LEU A 107 -18.50 -4.30 -12.11
C LEU A 107 -19.57 -4.07 -11.05
N SER A 108 -20.83 -4.38 -11.35
CA SER A 108 -21.89 -4.30 -10.35
C SER A 108 -21.98 -5.64 -9.63
N PHE A 109 -22.00 -5.59 -8.30
CA PHE A 109 -22.19 -6.77 -7.46
C PHE A 109 -23.47 -6.63 -6.64
N VAL A 110 -24.18 -7.74 -6.45
CA VAL A 110 -25.31 -7.86 -5.54
C VAL A 110 -24.92 -8.77 -4.38
N LYS A 111 -25.44 -8.46 -3.19
CA LYS A 111 -25.22 -9.28 -2.00
C LYS A 111 -26.11 -10.52 -2.08
N GLU A 112 -25.51 -11.70 -2.05
CA GLU A 112 -26.20 -12.99 -1.90
C GLU A 112 -25.67 -13.68 -0.62
N GLY A 113 -26.51 -13.68 0.43
CA GLY A 113 -26.10 -14.18 1.74
C GLY A 113 -24.91 -13.40 2.31
N ASP A 114 -23.83 -14.12 2.63
CA ASP A 114 -22.57 -13.56 3.14
C ASP A 114 -21.55 -13.25 2.02
N SER A 115 -21.93 -13.42 0.75
CA SER A 115 -21.05 -13.18 -0.41
C SER A 115 -21.59 -12.09 -1.32
N TYR A 116 -20.71 -11.56 -2.17
CA TYR A 116 -21.06 -10.65 -3.25
C TYR A 116 -20.89 -11.37 -4.58
N VAL A 117 -21.96 -11.45 -5.36
CA VAL A 117 -21.95 -12.04 -6.70
C VAL A 117 -22.16 -10.95 -7.75
N LEU A 118 -21.67 -11.17 -8.97
CA LEU A 118 -21.91 -10.25 -10.07
C LEU A 118 -23.42 -10.08 -10.29
N ASP A 119 -23.88 -8.84 -10.42
CA ASP A 119 -25.27 -8.51 -10.74
C ASP A 119 -25.61 -9.07 -12.13
N PRO A 120 -26.38 -10.16 -12.24
CA PRO A 120 -26.65 -10.78 -13.53
C PRO A 120 -27.58 -9.93 -14.40
N SER A 121 -28.23 -8.91 -13.82
CA SER A 121 -29.11 -7.99 -14.56
C SER A 121 -28.35 -6.91 -15.34
N LYS A 122 -27.03 -6.78 -15.10
CA LYS A 122 -26.19 -5.79 -15.76
C LYS A 122 -25.13 -6.47 -16.62
N PRO A 123 -24.86 -5.95 -17.84
CA PRO A 123 -23.79 -6.49 -18.66
C PRO A 123 -22.45 -6.30 -17.94
N VAL A 124 -21.65 -7.37 -17.86
CA VAL A 124 -20.26 -7.30 -17.44
C VAL A 124 -19.50 -6.52 -18.51
N LYS A 125 -19.01 -5.34 -18.14
CA LYS A 125 -18.13 -4.54 -19.00
C LYS A 125 -16.74 -4.57 -18.38
N LEU A 126 -15.81 -5.24 -19.04
CA LEU A 126 -14.40 -5.27 -18.64
C LEU A 126 -13.62 -4.39 -19.60
N MET A 127 -12.97 -3.37 -19.06
CA MET A 127 -12.01 -2.54 -19.75
C MET A 127 -10.75 -2.54 -18.88
N THR A 128 -9.59 -2.58 -19.52
CA THR A 128 -8.31 -2.29 -18.87
C THR A 128 -7.75 -1.00 -19.46
N GLU A 129 -6.92 -0.27 -18.72
CA GLU A 129 -6.37 1.02 -19.17
C GLU A 129 -5.67 0.92 -20.53
N GLY A 130 -4.92 -0.16 -20.78
CA GLY A 130 -4.22 -0.40 -22.04
C GLY A 130 -5.13 -0.68 -23.26
N GLN A 131 -6.44 -0.84 -23.04
CA GLN A 131 -7.45 -1.02 -24.09
C GLN A 131 -8.19 0.27 -24.41
N VAL A 132 -7.99 1.35 -23.63
CA VAL A 132 -8.67 2.61 -23.87
C VAL A 132 -7.94 3.36 -25.00
N SER A 133 -8.68 3.69 -26.06
CA SER A 133 -8.12 4.46 -27.17
C SER A 133 -7.94 5.94 -26.76
N GLN A 134 -6.90 6.59 -27.29
CA GLN A 134 -6.71 8.02 -27.07
C GLN A 134 -7.89 8.85 -27.59
N GLU A 135 -8.49 8.46 -28.71
CA GLU A 135 -9.67 9.12 -29.27
C GLU A 135 -10.86 9.08 -28.30
N SER A 136 -11.10 7.92 -27.67
CA SER A 136 -12.16 7.77 -26.66
C SER A 136 -11.88 8.61 -25.40
N LEU A 137 -10.62 8.71 -24.97
CA LEU A 137 -10.23 9.58 -23.84
C LEU A 137 -10.37 11.06 -24.17
N ASP A 138 -9.98 11.49 -25.36
CA ASP A 138 -10.08 12.89 -25.79
C ASP A 138 -11.55 13.31 -25.94
N ALA A 139 -12.39 12.43 -26.47
CA ALA A 139 -13.84 12.63 -26.54
C ALA A 139 -14.45 12.75 -25.13
N PHE A 140 -14.06 11.87 -24.20
CA PHE A 140 -14.53 11.92 -22.82
C PHE A 140 -14.04 13.17 -22.08
N ARG A 141 -12.78 13.58 -22.30
CA ARG A 141 -12.24 14.85 -21.78
C ARG A 141 -13.11 16.01 -22.25
N ALA A 142 -13.46 16.09 -23.53
CA ALA A 142 -14.32 17.15 -24.06
C ALA A 142 -15.71 17.17 -23.38
N GLU A 143 -16.26 16.01 -23.00
CA GLU A 143 -17.50 15.96 -22.22
C GLU A 143 -17.34 16.50 -20.80
N LEU A 144 -16.24 16.17 -20.12
CA LEU A 144 -15.93 16.71 -18.79
C LEU A 144 -15.67 18.23 -18.84
N GLU A 145 -15.02 18.72 -19.87
CA GLU A 145 -14.80 20.16 -20.08
C GLU A 145 -16.12 20.92 -20.27
N ALA A 146 -17.08 20.33 -20.98
CA ALA A 146 -18.36 20.94 -21.26
C ALA A 146 -19.33 20.88 -20.06
N ASN A 147 -19.32 19.78 -19.30
CA ASN A 147 -20.38 19.48 -18.33
C ASN A 147 -19.90 19.41 -16.87
N GLY A 148 -18.59 19.31 -16.62
CA GLY A 148 -18.03 18.97 -15.32
C GLY A 148 -18.30 17.50 -14.92
N LEU A 149 -17.91 17.14 -13.70
CA LEU A 149 -18.24 15.85 -13.07
C LEU A 149 -19.62 15.85 -12.40
N GLY A 150 -20.21 17.03 -12.24
CA GLY A 150 -21.45 17.23 -11.49
C GLY A 150 -21.23 17.34 -9.98
N ASP A 151 -22.34 17.55 -9.30
CA ASP A 151 -22.36 17.88 -7.86
C ASP A 151 -22.31 16.62 -6.98
N GLU A 152 -22.74 15.46 -7.48
CA GLU A 152 -22.77 14.22 -6.71
C GLU A 152 -21.37 13.69 -6.40
N ILE A 153 -21.19 13.17 -5.18
CA ILE A 153 -19.96 12.51 -4.76
C ILE A 153 -20.01 11.04 -5.15
N ASP A 154 -18.94 10.55 -5.76
CA ASP A 154 -18.76 9.14 -6.10
C ASP A 154 -18.40 8.31 -4.85
N TRP A 155 -19.38 8.15 -3.97
CA TRP A 155 -19.22 7.40 -2.73
C TRP A 155 -18.82 5.95 -2.91
N ARG A 156 -19.18 5.37 -4.05
CA ARG A 156 -18.78 4.01 -4.40
C ARG A 156 -17.27 3.94 -4.58
N GLY A 157 -16.68 4.89 -5.33
CA GLY A 157 -15.23 4.98 -5.48
C GLY A 157 -14.51 5.22 -4.16
N VAL A 158 -15.04 6.14 -3.33
CA VAL A 158 -14.49 6.40 -1.98
C VAL A 158 -14.46 5.13 -1.15
N GLN A 159 -15.58 4.39 -1.10
CA GLN A 159 -15.68 3.14 -0.36
C GLN A 159 -14.72 2.06 -0.89
N GLU A 160 -14.62 1.90 -2.21
CA GLU A 160 -13.74 0.90 -2.85
C GLU A 160 -12.26 1.17 -2.57
N ASP A 161 -11.85 2.44 -2.53
CA ASP A 161 -10.48 2.84 -2.23
C ASP A 161 -10.18 2.72 -0.73
N PHE A 162 -11.09 3.17 0.13
CA PHE A 162 -10.94 3.09 1.59
C PHE A 162 -10.87 1.64 2.09
N ALA A 163 -11.54 0.70 1.41
CA ALA A 163 -11.45 -0.73 1.71
C ALA A 163 -10.06 -1.35 1.47
N ARG A 164 -9.09 -0.61 0.90
CA ARG A 164 -7.73 -1.06 0.59
C ARG A 164 -6.66 -0.43 1.50
N MET A 165 -7.09 0.14 2.63
CA MET A 165 -6.22 0.84 3.57
C MET A 165 -5.55 -0.09 4.60
N ASP A 166 -5.74 -1.40 4.49
CA ASP A 166 -5.16 -2.37 5.42
C ASP A 166 -3.63 -2.43 5.34
N ILE A 167 -3.01 -2.70 6.49
CA ILE A 167 -1.55 -2.84 6.65
C ILE A 167 -1.18 -4.29 6.95
N ARG A 168 -0.24 -4.80 6.17
CA ARG A 168 0.30 -6.16 6.23
C ARG A 168 1.79 -6.13 5.92
N PHE A 169 2.49 -7.23 6.15
CA PHE A 169 3.92 -7.30 5.85
C PHE A 169 4.27 -7.06 4.38
N ASP A 170 3.43 -7.47 3.42
CA ASP A 170 3.67 -7.24 2.00
C ASP A 170 3.51 -5.77 1.59
N ASN A 171 2.92 -4.92 2.43
CA ASN A 171 2.70 -3.50 2.16
C ASN A 171 3.13 -2.55 3.30
N ALA A 172 3.84 -3.03 4.32
CA ALA A 172 4.19 -2.30 5.54
C ALA A 172 4.88 -0.95 5.29
N GLU A 173 5.72 -0.87 4.25
CA GLU A 173 6.40 0.36 3.84
C GLU A 173 5.45 1.47 3.35
N ARG A 174 4.15 1.17 3.22
CA ARG A 174 3.13 2.09 2.70
C ARG A 174 2.26 2.70 3.78
N PHE A 175 2.52 2.42 5.05
CA PHE A 175 1.74 2.91 6.18
C PHE A 175 1.49 4.41 6.08
N GLU A 176 2.54 5.23 6.05
CA GLU A 176 2.43 6.69 5.93
C GLU A 176 1.67 7.12 4.67
N THR A 177 2.00 6.55 3.52
CA THR A 177 1.34 6.92 2.26
C THR A 177 -0.17 6.63 2.27
N LYS A 178 -0.57 5.49 2.86
CA LYS A 178 -2.00 5.14 3.03
C LYS A 178 -2.68 6.05 4.05
N ALA A 179 -2.02 6.36 5.17
CA ALA A 179 -2.53 7.29 6.17
C ALA A 179 -2.73 8.70 5.57
N ASP A 180 -1.73 9.22 4.84
CA ASP A 180 -1.81 10.50 4.16
C ASP A 180 -2.93 10.53 3.12
N TYR A 181 -3.10 9.46 2.36
CA TYR A 181 -4.19 9.39 1.40
C TYR A 181 -5.56 9.42 2.07
N LEU A 182 -5.77 8.58 3.08
CA LEU A 182 -7.02 8.52 3.81
C LEU A 182 -7.37 9.89 4.42
N ALA A 183 -6.41 10.51 5.10
CA ALA A 183 -6.55 11.80 5.76
C ALA A 183 -6.80 12.96 4.77
N SER A 184 -5.98 13.08 3.72
CA SER A 184 -6.13 14.17 2.74
C SER A 184 -7.41 14.05 1.91
N ARG A 185 -7.83 12.82 1.57
CA ARG A 185 -9.10 12.60 0.84
C ARG A 185 -10.30 12.90 1.72
N TYR A 186 -10.24 12.56 3.00
CA TYR A 186 -11.24 12.98 3.98
C TYR A 186 -11.32 14.50 4.08
N ALA A 187 -10.20 15.21 4.22
CA ALA A 187 -10.16 16.67 4.32
C ALA A 187 -10.76 17.37 3.09
N VAL A 188 -10.40 16.93 1.88
CA VAL A 188 -10.94 17.47 0.62
C VAL A 188 -12.44 17.20 0.47
N LEU A 189 -12.90 15.99 0.80
CA LEU A 189 -14.33 15.67 0.74
C LEU A 189 -15.12 16.48 1.78
N LYS A 190 -14.57 16.66 2.98
CA LYS A 190 -15.17 17.46 4.05
C LYS A 190 -15.32 18.92 3.60
N ASP A 191 -14.24 19.54 3.10
CA ASP A 191 -14.26 20.91 2.58
C ASP A 191 -15.28 21.08 1.44
N ARG A 192 -15.28 20.15 0.48
CA ARG A 192 -16.26 20.14 -0.61
C ARG A 192 -17.69 20.04 -0.09
N ILE A 193 -17.96 19.11 0.82
CA ILE A 193 -19.31 18.89 1.35
C ILE A 193 -19.81 20.14 2.08
N GLN A 194 -18.96 20.74 2.90
CA GLN A 194 -19.27 21.96 3.67
C GLN A 194 -19.51 23.18 2.78
N THR A 195 -18.83 23.25 1.63
CA THR A 195 -18.97 24.36 0.67
C THR A 195 -20.18 24.17 -0.27
N GLN A 196 -20.47 22.93 -0.65
CA GLN A 196 -21.42 22.62 -1.73
C GLN A 196 -22.85 22.33 -1.23
N TYR A 197 -22.99 21.80 -0.01
CA TYR A 197 -24.29 21.39 0.54
C TYR A 197 -24.70 22.23 1.75
N THR A 198 -26.01 22.31 2.01
CA THR A 198 -26.58 22.98 3.19
C THR A 198 -27.76 22.17 3.75
N GLY A 199 -28.14 22.45 5.00
CA GLY A 199 -29.29 21.81 5.67
C GLY A 199 -29.16 20.29 5.78
N GLU A 200 -30.27 19.57 5.60
CA GLU A 200 -30.33 18.11 5.77
C GLU A 200 -29.35 17.38 4.83
N LYS A 201 -29.13 17.89 3.62
CA LYS A 201 -28.20 17.26 2.67
C LYS A 201 -26.75 17.35 3.14
N LEU A 202 -26.36 18.47 3.75
CA LEU A 202 -25.03 18.63 4.36
C LEU A 202 -24.82 17.59 5.46
N GLU A 203 -25.80 17.44 6.36
CA GLU A 203 -25.73 16.48 7.46
C GLU A 203 -25.63 15.03 6.95
N GLN A 204 -26.42 14.66 5.94
CA GLN A 204 -26.39 13.33 5.33
C GLN A 204 -25.05 13.00 4.67
N GLU A 205 -24.49 13.93 3.89
CA GLU A 205 -23.22 13.73 3.19
C GLU A 205 -22.04 13.69 4.17
N MET A 206 -22.04 14.54 5.20
CA MET A 206 -21.04 14.51 6.27
C MET A 206 -21.11 13.19 7.08
N GLN A 207 -22.31 12.76 7.49
CA GLN A 207 -22.47 11.49 8.22
C GLN A 207 -21.92 10.30 7.40
N LYS A 208 -22.12 10.33 6.09
CA LYS A 208 -21.59 9.31 5.19
C LYS A 208 -20.07 9.34 5.08
N LEU A 209 -19.49 10.53 4.96
CA LEU A 209 -18.03 10.72 4.98
C LEU A 209 -17.42 10.19 6.27
N ASP A 210 -17.94 10.65 7.41
CA ASP A 210 -17.42 10.33 8.74
C ASP A 210 -17.51 8.82 9.02
N GLY A 211 -18.62 8.18 8.60
CA GLY A 211 -18.79 6.73 8.73
C GLY A 211 -17.80 5.93 7.89
N LEU A 212 -17.56 6.33 6.63
CA LEU A 212 -16.57 5.67 5.77
C LEU A 212 -15.15 5.88 6.27
N TYR A 213 -14.80 7.09 6.68
CA TYR A 213 -13.48 7.43 7.22
C TYR A 213 -13.20 6.69 8.53
N THR A 214 -14.15 6.71 9.48
CA THR A 214 -14.02 6.01 10.77
C THR A 214 -13.78 4.52 10.57
N LYS A 215 -14.59 3.88 9.72
CA LYS A 215 -14.40 2.47 9.40
C LYS A 215 -13.02 2.21 8.79
N ALA A 216 -12.60 3.03 7.83
CA ALA A 216 -11.33 2.83 7.13
C ALA A 216 -10.12 2.97 8.07
N LYS A 217 -10.12 3.95 8.98
CA LYS A 217 -9.03 4.11 9.95
C LYS A 217 -9.03 2.99 11.00
N GLU A 218 -10.20 2.50 11.42
CA GLU A 218 -10.31 1.33 12.31
C GLU A 218 -9.79 0.06 11.62
N ASP A 219 -10.22 -0.22 10.39
CA ASP A 219 -9.73 -1.37 9.59
C ASP A 219 -8.19 -1.30 9.38
N MET A 220 -7.65 -0.10 9.16
CA MET A 220 -6.21 0.15 9.05
C MET A 220 -5.46 -0.12 10.37
N ALA A 221 -5.98 0.35 11.51
CA ALA A 221 -5.41 0.11 12.83
C ALA A 221 -5.49 -1.37 13.24
N ASP A 222 -6.63 -2.01 13.01
CA ASP A 222 -6.86 -3.42 13.35
C ASP A 222 -5.97 -4.34 12.50
N SER A 223 -5.77 -4.04 11.21
CA SER A 223 -4.82 -4.78 10.38
C SER A 223 -3.36 -4.52 10.77
N TYR A 224 -2.99 -3.27 11.10
CA TYR A 224 -1.66 -2.96 11.61
C TYR A 224 -1.35 -3.76 12.88
N THR A 225 -2.26 -3.80 13.83
CA THR A 225 -2.09 -4.56 15.08
C THR A 225 -2.09 -6.06 14.87
N ALA A 226 -2.96 -6.60 14.03
CA ALA A 226 -2.98 -8.03 13.74
C ALA A 226 -1.68 -8.54 13.10
N ASN A 227 -0.97 -7.69 12.33
CA ASN A 227 0.26 -8.07 11.64
C ASN A 227 1.53 -7.61 12.35
N ILE A 228 1.66 -6.30 12.57
CA ILE A 228 2.86 -5.66 13.12
C ILE A 228 2.86 -5.72 14.65
N GLY A 229 1.77 -5.28 15.28
CA GLY A 229 1.63 -5.34 16.75
C GLY A 229 1.75 -6.76 17.27
N GLY A 230 1.05 -7.71 16.64
CA GLY A 230 1.08 -9.13 16.96
C GLY A 230 2.48 -9.74 16.79
N PHE A 231 3.28 -9.28 15.83
CA PHE A 231 4.66 -9.70 15.71
C PHE A 231 5.50 -9.29 16.92
N TYR A 232 5.36 -8.06 17.40
CA TYR A 232 6.10 -7.60 18.59
C TYR A 232 5.62 -8.29 19.87
N GLU A 233 4.32 -8.56 20.01
CA GLU A 233 3.78 -9.40 21.09
C GLU A 233 4.41 -10.80 21.08
N GLU A 234 4.54 -11.41 19.89
CA GLU A 234 5.23 -12.68 19.72
C GLU A 234 6.73 -12.61 20.04
N MET A 235 7.35 -11.43 19.90
CA MET A 235 8.71 -11.14 20.35
C MET A 235 8.76 -10.71 21.83
N GLY A 236 7.71 -10.97 22.61
CA GLY A 236 7.70 -10.77 24.06
C GLY A 236 7.32 -9.36 24.52
N GLN A 237 6.89 -8.48 23.61
CA GLN A 237 6.48 -7.11 23.95
C GLN A 237 4.99 -7.07 24.30
N ALA A 238 4.65 -7.60 25.47
CA ALA A 238 3.27 -7.71 25.91
C ALA A 238 2.57 -6.34 26.07
N GLY A 239 1.40 -6.19 25.45
CA GLY A 239 0.57 -4.98 25.50
C GLY A 239 0.86 -3.95 24.40
N VAL A 240 1.98 -4.07 23.68
CA VAL A 240 2.40 -3.09 22.67
C VAL A 240 1.43 -3.01 21.50
N SER A 241 0.71 -4.10 21.21
CA SER A 241 -0.22 -4.13 20.08
C SER A 241 -1.35 -3.11 20.26
N GLU A 242 -1.92 -2.99 21.46
CA GLU A 242 -2.98 -2.00 21.72
C GLU A 242 -2.43 -0.57 21.69
N GLU A 243 -1.24 -0.33 22.25
CA GLU A 243 -0.58 0.97 22.22
C GLU A 243 -0.27 1.44 20.79
N MET A 244 0.14 0.52 19.92
CA MET A 244 0.30 0.76 18.48
C MET A 244 -1.05 1.06 17.82
N ARG A 245 -2.13 0.37 18.21
CA ARG A 245 -3.48 0.63 17.69
C ARG A 245 -3.91 2.08 17.90
N GLU A 246 -3.82 2.52 19.16
CA GLU A 246 -4.20 3.87 19.57
C GLU A 246 -3.34 4.91 18.85
N SER A 247 -2.05 4.63 18.71
CA SER A 247 -1.11 5.50 18.02
C SER A 247 -1.39 5.60 16.50
N VAL A 248 -1.78 4.50 15.84
CA VAL A 248 -2.20 4.51 14.42
C VAL A 248 -3.44 5.38 14.24
N LEU A 249 -4.46 5.22 15.08
CA LEU A 249 -5.69 6.01 15.02
C LEU A 249 -5.39 7.51 15.18
N ALA A 250 -4.60 7.84 16.20
CA ALA A 250 -4.20 9.22 16.49
C ALA A 250 -3.35 9.83 15.35
N ALA A 251 -2.44 9.06 14.75
CA ALA A 251 -1.63 9.53 13.63
C ALA A 251 -2.48 9.87 12.39
N ILE A 252 -3.48 9.04 12.07
CA ILE A 252 -4.39 9.29 10.94
C ILE A 252 -5.26 10.53 11.22
N ASP A 253 -5.79 10.67 12.44
CA ASP A 253 -6.61 11.83 12.82
C ASP A 253 -5.78 13.13 12.84
N SER A 254 -4.56 13.11 13.36
CA SER A 254 -3.64 14.28 13.31
C SER A 254 -3.41 14.74 11.88
N LYS A 255 -3.12 13.80 10.95
CA LYS A 255 -2.96 14.14 9.53
C LYS A 255 -4.23 14.74 8.93
N ALA A 256 -5.40 14.22 9.28
CA ALA A 256 -6.68 14.75 8.78
C ALA A 256 -6.92 16.19 9.26
N ASP A 257 -6.57 16.48 10.51
CA ASP A 257 -6.63 17.83 11.08
C ASP A 257 -5.60 18.77 10.42
N GLU A 258 -4.36 18.32 10.21
CA GLU A 258 -3.31 19.06 9.51
C GLU A 258 -3.73 19.44 8.09
N TYR A 259 -4.27 18.49 7.32
CA TYR A 259 -4.76 18.75 5.97
C TYR A 259 -5.98 19.69 5.96
N SER A 260 -6.88 19.55 6.94
CA SER A 260 -8.03 20.44 7.07
C SER A 260 -7.61 21.87 7.43
N ALA A 261 -6.64 22.03 8.32
CA ALA A 261 -6.07 23.33 8.68
C ALA A 261 -5.37 23.97 7.48
N TYR A 262 -4.61 23.17 6.70
CA TYR A 262 -3.97 23.65 5.49
C TYR A 262 -4.98 24.21 4.48
N LEU A 263 -6.09 23.50 4.25
CA LEU A 263 -7.17 23.96 3.35
C LEU A 263 -7.84 25.25 3.83
N ALA A 264 -7.97 25.44 5.15
CA ALA A 264 -8.54 26.67 5.70
C ALA A 264 -7.65 27.91 5.45
N GLU A 265 -6.34 27.72 5.33
CA GLU A 265 -5.35 28.78 5.13
C GLU A 265 -4.92 28.95 3.66
N ASN A 266 -5.10 27.92 2.82
CA ASN A 266 -4.58 27.86 1.47
C ASN A 266 -5.64 27.44 0.46
N ASP A 267 -5.87 28.27 -0.56
CA ASP A 267 -6.72 27.91 -1.69
C ASP A 267 -5.97 27.02 -2.69
N ILE A 268 -6.06 25.70 -2.52
CA ILE A 268 -5.46 24.73 -3.44
C ILE A 268 -6.21 24.64 -4.80
N TYR A 269 -7.37 25.27 -4.93
CA TYR A 269 -8.20 25.28 -6.14
C TYR A 269 -7.84 26.45 -7.07
N ALA A 270 -7.19 27.50 -6.54
CA ALA A 270 -6.85 28.73 -7.25
C ALA A 270 -6.04 28.48 -8.53
N ASP A 271 -5.15 27.49 -8.53
CA ASP A 271 -4.25 27.21 -9.67
C ASP A 271 -4.95 26.50 -10.83
N ILE A 272 -6.18 26.03 -10.62
CA ILE A 272 -7.01 25.43 -11.66
C ILE A 272 -7.83 26.55 -12.33
N THR A 273 -7.15 27.28 -13.22
CA THR A 273 -7.69 28.48 -13.88
C THR A 273 -8.21 28.21 -15.31
N GLY A 274 -7.69 27.18 -15.98
CA GLY A 274 -8.09 26.85 -17.35
C GLY A 274 -9.54 26.37 -17.44
N PRO A 275 -10.35 26.82 -18.41
CA PRO A 275 -11.73 26.37 -18.57
C PRO A 275 -11.82 24.84 -18.82
N SER A 276 -10.86 24.28 -19.56
CA SER A 276 -10.74 22.84 -19.82
C SER A 276 -10.37 21.99 -18.59
N ARG A 277 -10.03 22.64 -17.47
CA ARG A 277 -9.58 21.96 -16.25
C ARG A 277 -10.55 22.10 -15.08
N GLN A 278 -11.65 22.83 -15.24
CA GLN A 278 -12.55 23.11 -14.12
C GLN A 278 -13.15 21.84 -13.49
N TRP A 279 -13.35 20.79 -14.28
CA TRP A 279 -13.84 19.50 -13.78
C TRP A 279 -12.91 18.86 -12.73
N LEU A 280 -11.60 19.16 -12.75
CA LEU A 280 -10.63 18.63 -11.78
C LEU A 280 -10.91 19.13 -10.35
N LYS A 281 -11.53 20.29 -10.18
CA LYS A 281 -11.95 20.80 -8.86
C LYS A 281 -12.99 19.88 -8.18
N GLN A 282 -13.72 19.11 -8.99
CA GLN A 282 -14.74 18.15 -8.54
C GLN A 282 -14.18 16.72 -8.42
N ASP A 283 -12.92 16.48 -8.79
CA ASP A 283 -12.26 15.19 -8.63
C ASP A 283 -11.55 15.13 -7.26
N ASP A 284 -12.17 14.44 -6.31
CA ASP A 284 -11.68 14.37 -4.93
C ASP A 284 -10.32 13.67 -4.82
N GLY A 285 -10.05 12.68 -5.68
CA GLY A 285 -8.76 11.98 -5.72
C GLY A 285 -7.62 12.90 -6.18
N TYR A 286 -7.88 13.68 -7.22
CA TYR A 286 -6.95 14.67 -7.74
C TYR A 286 -6.71 15.80 -6.75
N MET A 287 -7.77 16.38 -6.20
CA MET A 287 -7.64 17.47 -5.22
C MET A 287 -6.91 17.01 -3.96
N ALA A 288 -7.15 15.78 -3.48
CA ALA A 288 -6.41 15.21 -2.36
C ALA A 288 -4.92 15.02 -2.69
N ALA A 289 -4.59 14.60 -3.92
CA ALA A 289 -3.20 14.51 -4.35
C ALA A 289 -2.51 15.88 -4.39
N LYS A 290 -3.19 16.91 -4.91
CA LYS A 290 -2.68 18.29 -4.90
C LYS A 290 -2.51 18.83 -3.49
N LEU A 291 -3.43 18.52 -2.58
CA LEU A 291 -3.29 18.89 -1.18
C LEU A 291 -2.01 18.30 -0.55
N ARG A 292 -1.76 17.00 -0.75
CA ARG A 292 -0.53 16.34 -0.26
C ARG A 292 0.74 16.96 -0.85
N GLU A 293 0.76 17.20 -2.15
CA GLU A 293 1.90 17.84 -2.83
C GLU A 293 2.22 19.23 -2.24
N ARG A 294 1.17 20.04 -2.00
CA ARG A 294 1.30 21.41 -1.52
C ARG A 294 1.68 21.50 -0.06
N ALA A 295 1.04 20.70 0.79
CA ALA A 295 1.41 20.60 2.21
C ALA A 295 2.88 20.18 2.36
N ALA A 296 3.33 19.17 1.61
CA ALA A 296 4.73 18.72 1.64
C ALA A 296 5.72 19.80 1.15
N ALA A 297 5.36 20.59 0.14
CA ALA A 297 6.19 21.70 -0.33
C ALA A 297 6.29 22.82 0.72
N SER A 298 5.19 23.14 1.41
CA SER A 298 5.17 24.15 2.48
C SER A 298 6.01 23.74 3.70
N SER A 299 6.02 22.44 4.06
CA SER A 299 6.86 21.92 5.13
C SER A 299 8.37 21.99 4.81
N ALA A 300 8.75 21.96 3.53
CA ALA A 300 10.15 22.05 3.10
C ALA A 300 10.73 23.49 3.18
N ASP A 301 9.87 24.52 3.16
CA ASP A 301 10.27 25.94 3.17
C ASP A 301 10.41 26.54 4.59
N GLY A 302 10.34 25.71 5.64
CA GLY A 302 10.90 26.06 6.96
C GLY A 302 9.96 26.68 8.00
N THR A 303 8.64 26.73 7.78
CA THR A 303 7.67 27.09 8.84
C THR A 303 7.03 25.84 9.41
N ASN A 304 7.76 25.17 10.31
CA ASN A 304 7.21 24.04 11.07
C ASN A 304 6.46 24.58 12.30
N THR A 305 5.21 25.00 12.13
CA THR A 305 4.27 25.05 13.26
C THR A 305 3.68 23.66 13.40
N GLN A 306 4.51 22.75 13.91
CA GLN A 306 4.07 21.42 14.34
C GLN A 306 3.06 21.68 15.46
N MET A 307 1.77 21.60 15.15
CA MET A 307 0.77 21.47 16.21
C MET A 307 1.07 20.14 16.87
N VAL A 308 1.70 20.21 18.05
CA VAL A 308 1.98 19.05 18.88
C VAL A 308 0.63 18.50 19.33
N SER A 309 0.09 17.56 18.53
CA SER A 309 -0.93 16.62 18.98
C SER A 309 -0.28 15.75 20.05
N GLN A 310 -0.49 16.13 21.30
CA GLN A 310 0.17 15.58 22.48
C GLN A 310 -0.53 14.32 23.01
N GLN A 311 -0.91 13.36 22.15
CA GLN A 311 -1.84 12.29 22.58
C GLN A 311 -1.52 10.84 22.19
N ALA A 312 -0.50 10.54 21.38
CA ALA A 312 -0.12 9.17 21.06
C ALA A 312 1.21 8.76 21.71
N LEU A 313 1.34 7.49 22.08
CA LEU A 313 2.60 6.94 22.60
C LEU A 313 3.68 6.86 21.51
N PHE A 314 3.27 6.51 20.28
CA PHE A 314 4.14 6.40 19.12
C PHE A 314 3.78 7.42 18.05
N SER A 315 4.80 8.00 17.41
CA SER A 315 4.62 8.87 16.25
C SER A 315 4.30 8.06 14.98
N ALA A 316 3.91 8.73 13.90
CA ALA A 316 3.78 8.08 12.58
C ALA A 316 5.12 7.49 12.10
N ASP A 317 6.24 8.19 12.37
CA ASP A 317 7.58 7.75 12.01
C ASP A 317 7.99 6.50 12.81
N ASP A 318 7.66 6.46 14.10
CA ASP A 318 7.86 5.28 14.97
C ASP A 318 7.13 4.06 14.39
N LEU A 319 5.86 4.23 14.04
CA LEU A 319 5.01 3.16 13.49
C LEU A 319 5.49 2.70 12.11
N SER A 320 5.92 3.62 11.24
CA SER A 320 6.52 3.28 9.95
C SER A 320 7.79 2.46 10.12
N PHE A 321 8.68 2.89 11.01
CA PHE A 321 9.94 2.19 11.27
C PHE A 321 9.67 0.79 11.83
N ALA A 322 8.79 0.69 12.82
CA ALA A 322 8.42 -0.58 13.43
C ALA A 322 7.81 -1.56 12.42
N ALA A 323 6.97 -1.08 11.49
CA ALA A 323 6.36 -1.93 10.46
C ALA A 323 7.39 -2.47 9.46
N ILE A 324 8.31 -1.62 8.99
CA ILE A 324 9.38 -2.03 8.07
C ILE A 324 10.35 -3.00 8.75
N TYR A 325 10.67 -2.75 10.02
CA TYR A 325 11.58 -3.62 10.77
C TYR A 325 10.95 -4.99 11.05
N ALA A 326 9.71 -5.02 11.52
CA ALA A 326 8.96 -6.26 11.74
C ALA A 326 8.83 -7.09 10.46
N LYS A 327 8.56 -6.45 9.31
CA LYS A 327 8.59 -7.10 7.99
C LYS A 327 9.92 -7.78 7.74
N GLY A 328 11.03 -7.08 7.92
CA GLY A 328 12.37 -7.62 7.70
C GLY A 328 12.67 -8.86 8.55
N LEU A 329 12.34 -8.80 9.85
CA LEU A 329 12.55 -9.92 10.76
C LEU A 329 11.61 -11.10 10.47
N SER A 330 10.32 -10.82 10.21
CA SER A 330 9.35 -11.84 9.82
C SER A 330 9.80 -12.61 8.56
N GLU A 331 10.29 -11.91 7.54
CA GLU A 331 10.79 -12.57 6.32
C GLU A 331 12.03 -13.43 6.59
N GLN A 332 12.93 -13.00 7.48
CA GLN A 332 14.05 -13.85 7.92
C GLN A 332 13.57 -15.12 8.64
N ILE A 333 12.52 -15.04 9.46
CA ILE A 333 11.95 -16.23 10.12
C ILE A 333 11.26 -17.16 9.11
N LYS A 334 10.48 -16.62 8.15
CA LYS A 334 9.77 -17.42 7.13
C LYS A 334 10.72 -18.07 6.13
N HIS A 335 11.79 -17.37 5.78
CA HIS A 335 12.76 -17.78 4.79
C HIS A 335 14.16 -17.74 5.40
N PRO A 336 14.44 -18.59 6.40
CA PRO A 336 15.68 -18.50 7.14
C PRO A 336 16.83 -18.89 6.23
N ASP A 337 17.67 -17.91 5.92
CA ASP A 337 18.86 -18.07 5.08
C ASP A 337 20.11 -17.76 5.89
N TRP A 338 20.56 -18.80 6.58
CA TRP A 338 21.93 -18.89 7.08
C TRP A 338 22.50 -20.19 6.51
N ASP A 339 23.77 -20.14 6.18
CA ASP A 339 24.47 -21.05 5.28
C ASP A 339 24.16 -22.55 5.47
N VAL A 340 23.08 -22.98 4.83
CA VAL A 340 22.66 -24.39 4.75
C VAL A 340 23.24 -25.06 3.51
N LYS A 341 24.13 -24.38 2.78
CA LYS A 341 24.85 -24.88 1.59
C LYS A 341 26.35 -24.67 1.83
N GLU A 342 27.22 -25.34 1.08
CA GLU A 342 28.66 -25.15 1.26
C GLU A 342 29.17 -23.83 0.64
N PRO A 343 30.18 -23.17 1.24
CA PRO A 343 30.94 -23.61 2.43
C PRO A 343 30.29 -23.20 3.76
N VAL A 344 29.74 -24.15 4.53
CA VAL A 344 28.90 -23.86 5.73
C VAL A 344 29.60 -22.93 6.72
N GLU A 345 29.06 -21.72 6.88
CA GLU A 345 29.53 -20.75 7.86
C GLU A 345 29.33 -21.21 9.32
N SER A 346 30.32 -20.92 10.18
CA SER A 346 30.32 -21.29 11.60
C SER A 346 29.21 -20.61 12.40
N ASP A 347 28.78 -21.21 13.50
CA ASP A 347 27.76 -20.63 14.38
C ASP A 347 28.26 -19.36 15.11
N SER A 348 29.56 -19.26 15.36
CA SER A 348 30.17 -17.99 15.80
C SER A 348 30.05 -16.86 14.75
N ALA A 349 30.11 -17.18 13.46
CA ALA A 349 29.90 -16.20 12.39
C ALA A 349 28.44 -15.72 12.36
N LEU A 350 27.49 -16.62 12.59
CA LEU A 350 26.07 -16.27 12.73
C LEU A 350 25.85 -15.27 13.88
N GLY A 351 26.45 -15.54 15.05
CA GLY A 351 26.38 -14.62 16.18
C GLY A 351 26.93 -13.23 15.88
N LYS A 352 28.06 -13.14 15.17
CA LYS A 352 28.64 -11.85 14.73
C LYS A 352 27.74 -11.13 13.74
N TYR A 353 27.17 -11.85 12.78
CA TYR A 353 26.22 -11.32 11.80
C TYR A 353 24.98 -10.73 12.49
N LEU A 354 24.40 -11.44 13.47
CA LEU A 354 23.28 -10.94 14.26
C LEU A 354 23.66 -9.69 15.08
N ALA A 355 24.90 -9.61 15.60
CA ALA A 355 25.37 -8.43 16.31
C ALA A 355 25.58 -7.22 15.38
N GLU A 356 25.96 -7.44 14.13
CA GLU A 356 26.02 -6.39 13.11
C GLU A 356 24.62 -5.91 12.72
N GLN A 357 23.64 -6.83 12.63
CA GLN A 357 22.23 -6.46 12.43
C GLN A 357 21.70 -5.61 13.59
N TYR A 358 21.97 -5.99 14.85
CA TYR A 358 21.56 -5.23 16.03
C TYR A 358 22.18 -3.82 16.08
N ARG A 359 23.46 -3.70 15.70
CA ARG A 359 24.13 -2.39 15.55
C ARG A 359 23.47 -1.55 14.44
N SER A 360 23.19 -2.17 13.30
CA SER A 360 22.50 -1.49 12.19
C SER A 360 21.09 -1.03 12.57
N LEU A 361 20.36 -1.80 13.38
CA LEU A 361 19.10 -1.38 13.98
C LEU A 361 19.30 -0.12 14.84
N THR A 362 20.30 -0.12 15.72
CA THR A 362 20.58 1.01 16.63
C THR A 362 20.93 2.27 15.85
N ASP A 363 21.86 2.19 14.90
CA ASP A 363 22.23 3.31 14.02
C ASP A 363 21.03 3.80 13.20
N GLY A 364 20.16 2.88 12.77
CA GLY A 364 18.95 3.18 12.03
C GLY A 364 17.94 3.98 12.86
N MET A 365 17.69 3.57 14.11
CA MET A 365 16.79 4.29 15.00
C MET A 365 17.29 5.70 15.31
N GLU A 366 18.60 5.88 15.51
CA GLU A 366 19.20 7.21 15.72
C GLU A 366 19.04 8.12 14.49
N GLN A 367 19.23 7.58 13.29
CA GLN A 367 19.09 8.35 12.03
C GLN A 367 17.63 8.72 11.73
N ALA A 368 16.67 7.93 12.21
CA ALA A 368 15.24 8.16 12.02
C ALA A 368 14.62 9.01 13.14
N ASP A 369 15.40 9.41 14.15
CA ASP A 369 14.89 10.11 15.34
C ASP A 369 13.73 9.34 16.02
N ILE A 370 13.86 8.00 16.06
CA ILE A 370 12.86 7.11 16.66
C ILE A 370 12.76 7.35 18.15
N SER A 371 11.54 7.40 18.67
CA SER A 371 11.30 7.68 20.08
C SER A 371 11.99 6.67 20.98
N ASN A 372 12.31 7.09 22.21
CA ASN A 372 12.95 6.21 23.19
C ASN A 372 12.08 4.99 23.51
N GLU A 373 10.75 5.16 23.53
CA GLU A 373 9.82 4.08 23.82
C GLU A 373 9.82 3.04 22.70
N MET A 374 9.68 3.48 21.44
CA MET A 374 9.77 2.59 20.29
C MET A 374 11.15 1.92 20.20
N SER A 375 12.22 2.68 20.43
CA SER A 375 13.58 2.15 20.43
C SER A 375 13.79 1.03 21.44
N ARG A 376 13.17 1.13 22.62
CA ARG A 376 13.20 0.09 23.65
C ARG A 376 12.50 -1.18 23.16
N ILE A 377 11.28 -1.06 22.65
CA ILE A 377 10.51 -2.17 22.08
C ILE A 377 11.30 -2.91 21.00
N LEU A 378 11.91 -2.18 20.07
CA LEU A 378 12.66 -2.76 18.95
C LEU A 378 13.91 -3.51 19.43
N LYS A 379 14.64 -2.96 20.41
CA LYS A 379 15.82 -3.60 21.01
C LYS A 379 15.44 -4.84 21.81
N ASP A 380 14.44 -4.72 22.68
CA ASP A 380 13.97 -5.80 23.55
C ASP A 380 13.35 -6.97 22.75
N SER A 381 12.87 -6.70 21.54
CA SER A 381 12.35 -7.71 20.61
C SER A 381 13.44 -8.52 19.91
N PHE A 382 14.69 -8.06 19.91
CA PHE A 382 15.74 -8.66 19.08
C PHE A 382 16.20 -10.04 19.59
N GLU A 383 16.33 -10.22 20.91
CA GLU A 383 16.72 -11.52 21.47
C GLU A 383 15.65 -12.60 21.22
N PRO A 384 14.35 -12.36 21.46
CA PRO A 384 13.28 -13.28 21.07
C PRO A 384 13.23 -13.56 19.57
N PHE A 385 13.57 -12.57 18.73
CA PHE A 385 13.74 -12.79 17.30
C PHE A 385 14.88 -13.78 17.02
N ILE A 386 16.06 -13.63 17.64
CA ILE A 386 17.18 -14.57 17.47
C ILE A 386 16.71 -15.98 17.78
N ASP A 387 16.01 -16.18 18.91
CA ASP A 387 15.53 -17.51 19.30
C ASP A 387 14.63 -18.16 18.25
N LYS A 388 13.65 -17.42 17.73
CA LYS A 388 12.73 -17.90 16.68
C LYS A 388 13.44 -18.11 15.35
N PHE A 389 14.41 -17.25 15.00
CA PHE A 389 15.21 -17.42 13.79
C PHE A 389 16.07 -18.69 13.86
N LEU A 390 16.68 -18.98 15.01
CA LEU A 390 17.45 -20.20 15.23
C LEU A 390 16.56 -21.46 15.19
N ASP A 391 15.32 -21.38 15.69
CA ASP A 391 14.34 -22.47 15.53
C ASP A 391 13.98 -22.71 14.06
N ALA A 392 13.73 -21.64 13.30
CA ALA A 392 13.43 -21.73 11.88
C ALA A 392 14.60 -22.35 11.08
N LEU A 393 15.84 -21.99 11.42
CA LEU A 393 17.04 -22.63 10.85
C LEU A 393 17.11 -24.13 11.18
N ASN A 394 16.84 -24.51 12.43
CA ASN A 394 16.85 -25.92 12.83
C ASN A 394 15.76 -26.74 12.12
N GLN A 395 14.57 -26.17 11.91
CA GLN A 395 13.51 -26.80 11.10
C GLN A 395 13.96 -27.00 9.63
N LYS A 396 14.66 -26.02 9.04
CA LYS A 396 15.26 -26.16 7.71
C LYS A 396 16.32 -27.26 7.66
N ILE A 397 17.10 -27.41 8.74
CA ILE A 397 18.11 -28.48 8.89
C ILE A 397 17.45 -29.86 9.01
N ASP A 398 16.31 -29.99 9.69
CA ASP A 398 15.53 -31.23 9.72
C ASP A 398 15.13 -31.67 8.31
N HIS A 399 14.59 -30.74 7.51
CA HIS A 399 14.25 -31.01 6.12
C HIS A 399 15.47 -31.39 5.27
N ASN A 400 16.63 -30.77 5.52
CA ASN A 400 17.87 -31.15 4.85
C ASN A 400 18.29 -32.59 5.18
N ARG A 401 18.14 -33.04 6.42
CA ARG A 401 18.43 -34.43 6.82
C ARG A 401 17.56 -35.44 6.08
N GLU A 402 16.27 -35.16 5.97
CA GLU A 402 15.34 -35.98 5.17
C GLU A 402 15.81 -36.09 3.72
N ARG A 403 16.19 -34.95 3.11
CA ARG A 403 16.70 -34.91 1.74
C ARG A 403 18.02 -35.68 1.57
N VAL A 404 18.94 -35.63 2.53
CA VAL A 404 20.18 -36.42 2.49
C VAL A 404 19.88 -37.91 2.65
N ALA A 405 18.90 -38.29 3.48
CA ALA A 405 18.48 -39.68 3.62
C ALA A 405 17.93 -40.25 2.30
N GLU A 406 17.16 -39.45 1.53
CA GLU A 406 16.67 -39.84 0.21
C GLU A 406 17.76 -39.79 -0.88
N LYS A 407 18.67 -38.80 -0.79
CA LYS A 407 19.67 -38.49 -1.81
C LYS A 407 21.03 -38.30 -1.14
N SER A 408 21.70 -39.40 -0.84
CA SER A 408 22.96 -39.38 -0.08
C SER A 408 24.08 -38.56 -0.72
N TRP A 409 24.03 -38.30 -2.04
CA TRP A 409 24.98 -37.43 -2.72
C TRP A 409 24.89 -35.95 -2.30
N LEU A 410 23.80 -35.54 -1.63
CA LEU A 410 23.66 -34.20 -1.04
C LEU A 410 24.45 -34.05 0.27
N SER A 411 24.94 -35.16 0.85
CA SER A 411 25.77 -35.13 2.05
C SER A 411 27.04 -34.31 1.79
N GLY A 412 27.32 -33.35 2.67
CA GLY A 412 28.45 -32.43 2.50
C GLY A 412 28.25 -31.34 1.45
N PHE A 413 27.03 -31.16 0.92
CA PHE A 413 26.62 -29.97 0.15
C PHE A 413 25.59 -29.12 0.87
N ILE A 414 24.89 -29.71 1.84
CA ILE A 414 23.90 -29.04 2.68
C ILE A 414 24.14 -29.34 4.15
N ARG A 415 23.90 -28.33 5.00
CA ARG A 415 24.05 -28.46 6.45
C ARG A 415 23.02 -29.45 7.00
N THR A 416 23.50 -30.39 7.81
CA THR A 416 22.68 -31.36 8.56
C THR A 416 22.93 -31.30 10.07
N GLU A 417 23.92 -30.56 10.54
CA GLU A 417 24.17 -30.33 11.96
C GLU A 417 23.33 -29.15 12.45
N TYR A 418 22.70 -29.29 13.62
CA TYR A 418 21.89 -28.22 14.20
C TYR A 418 22.74 -27.00 14.56
N ILE A 419 22.09 -25.84 14.70
CA ILE A 419 22.75 -24.63 15.17
C ILE A 419 23.13 -24.75 16.65
N ASN A 420 24.41 -24.51 16.98
CA ASN A 420 24.89 -24.36 18.34
C ASN A 420 24.52 -22.99 18.91
N ARG A 421 23.35 -22.94 19.56
CA ARG A 421 22.79 -21.71 20.17
C ARG A 421 23.78 -21.03 21.13
N GLU A 422 24.50 -21.78 21.96
CA GLU A 422 25.45 -21.21 22.93
C GLU A 422 26.60 -20.46 22.24
N GLU A 423 27.08 -20.99 21.11
CA GLU A 423 28.13 -20.35 20.32
C GLU A 423 27.63 -19.08 19.64
N VAL A 424 26.41 -19.10 19.09
CA VAL A 424 25.75 -17.93 18.51
C VAL A 424 25.64 -16.81 19.55
N TYR A 425 25.03 -17.08 20.71
CA TYR A 425 24.83 -16.06 21.75
C TYR A 425 26.15 -15.57 22.35
N ARG A 426 27.13 -16.45 22.52
CA ARG A 426 28.47 -16.04 22.98
C ARG A 426 29.12 -15.07 22.00
N ALA A 427 29.09 -15.37 20.70
CA ALA A 427 29.68 -14.53 19.68
C ALA A 427 28.89 -13.22 19.50
N PHE A 428 27.57 -13.27 19.61
CA PHE A 428 26.69 -12.10 19.60
C PHE A 428 27.05 -11.11 20.72
N ALA A 429 27.11 -11.59 21.97
CA ALA A 429 27.46 -10.76 23.13
C ALA A 429 28.87 -10.16 23.04
N MET A 430 29.87 -10.95 22.59
CA MET A 430 31.24 -10.46 22.40
C MET A 430 31.37 -9.39 21.31
N ALA A 431 30.48 -9.39 20.33
CA ALA A 431 30.52 -8.43 19.22
C ALA A 431 29.74 -7.12 19.54
N GLN A 432 29.03 -7.08 20.67
CA GLN A 432 28.36 -5.89 21.20
C GLN A 432 29.19 -5.12 22.22
N SER A 433 30.16 -5.79 22.89
CA SER A 433 31.15 -5.16 23.77
C SER A 433 32.25 -4.45 22.99
#